data_AF-A0A819YBU2-F1
#
_entry.id   AF-A0A819YBU2-F1
#
_cell.length_a   1.000
_cell.length_b   1.000
_cell.length_c   1.000
_cell.angle_alpha   90.00
_cell.angle_beta   90.00
_cell.angle_gamma   90.00
#
_symmetry.space_group_name_H-M   'P 1'
#
loop_
_entity.id
_entity.type
_entity.pdbx_description
1 polymer ?
#
loop_
_entity_poly.entity_id
_entity_poly.type
_entity_poly.pdbx_seq_one_letter_code
_entity_poly.pdbx_strand_id
1 'polypeptide(L)'
;DWINLAVEYNNITKVYLEEMIEFDDVLFLIDLFPKVKYLQIDCTSDIDISLFLEIILLKIHNKVNSNLHLLAISIPTADDSMMERIQNLIDFKRLLFNYTIKRTNATIFLRMK
;
A
#
# COMPACT_ATOMS: atom_id res chain seq x y z
N ASP A 1 -7.92 10.55 -24.58
CA ASP A 1 -9.24 10.63 -23.92
C ASP A 1 -9.20 9.72 -22.69
N TRP A 2 -8.91 10.29 -21.52
CA TRP A 2 -8.56 9.54 -20.30
C TRP A 2 -9.71 8.67 -19.78
N ILE A 3 -10.95 9.04 -20.14
CA ILE A 3 -12.17 8.30 -19.82
C ILE A 3 -12.18 6.93 -20.54
N ASN A 4 -11.65 6.84 -21.76
CA ASN A 4 -11.59 5.57 -22.50
C ASN A 4 -10.52 4.61 -21.98
N LEU A 5 -9.38 5.12 -21.46
CA LEU A 5 -8.38 4.28 -20.77
C LEU A 5 -8.96 3.69 -19.48
N ALA A 6 -9.64 4.49 -18.66
CA ALA A 6 -10.20 4.04 -17.38
C ALA A 6 -11.25 2.90 -17.53
N VAL A 7 -11.95 2.85 -18.67
CA VAL A 7 -12.94 1.81 -18.97
C VAL A 7 -12.28 0.48 -19.37
N GLU A 8 -11.16 0.50 -20.12
CA GLU A 8 -10.41 -0.71 -20.49
C GLU A 8 -9.67 -1.36 -19.30
N TYR A 9 -9.13 -0.55 -18.39
CA TYR A 9 -8.35 -1.05 -17.24
C TYR A 9 -9.19 -1.43 -16.02
N ASN A 10 -10.51 -1.45 -16.16
CA ASN A 10 -11.44 -1.75 -15.06
C ASN A 10 -11.39 -3.23 -14.59
N ASN A 11 -10.47 -4.05 -15.12
CA ASN A 11 -10.22 -5.42 -14.70
C ASN A 11 -8.81 -5.64 -14.10
N ILE A 12 -8.01 -4.58 -13.95
CA ILE A 12 -6.73 -4.68 -13.24
C ILE A 12 -7.01 -5.00 -11.76
N THR A 13 -6.52 -6.15 -11.33
CA THR A 13 -6.64 -6.62 -9.94
C THR A 13 -5.29 -6.71 -9.22
N LYS A 14 -4.19 -6.63 -9.97
CA LYS A 14 -2.82 -6.68 -9.46
C LYS A 14 -2.00 -5.58 -10.10
N VAL A 15 -1.31 -4.80 -9.28
CA VAL A 15 -0.37 -3.76 -9.72
C VAL A 15 0.97 -4.02 -9.05
N TYR A 16 2.03 -3.93 -9.84
CA TYR A 16 3.42 -4.07 -9.41
C TYR A 16 4.14 -2.79 -9.78
N LEU A 17 4.71 -2.11 -8.80
CA LEU A 17 5.54 -0.92 -8.96
C LEU A 17 6.96 -1.30 -8.61
N GLU A 18 7.79 -1.47 -9.64
CA GLU A 18 9.21 -1.86 -9.51
C GLU A 18 10.06 -0.76 -8.88
N GLU A 19 9.62 0.48 -9.00
CA GLU A 19 10.25 1.62 -8.36
C GLU A 19 9.19 2.66 -8.00
N MET A 20 9.16 3.03 -6.73
CA MET A 20 8.31 4.11 -6.26
C MET A 20 9.03 5.46 -6.45
N ILE A 21 8.48 6.29 -7.34
CA ILE A 21 9.02 7.63 -7.64
C ILE A 21 8.42 8.66 -6.67
N GLU A 22 7.08 8.75 -6.57
CA GLU A 22 6.40 9.70 -5.68
C GLU A 22 5.18 9.10 -4.95
N PHE A 23 4.81 9.68 -3.81
CA PHE A 23 3.68 9.22 -2.98
C PHE A 23 2.34 9.40 -3.71
N ASP A 24 2.21 10.52 -4.41
CA ASP A 24 0.98 10.89 -5.11
C ASP A 24 0.67 9.93 -6.27
N ASP A 25 1.71 9.37 -6.91
CA ASP A 25 1.54 8.38 -7.98
C ASP A 25 0.89 7.09 -7.46
N VAL A 26 1.31 6.61 -6.29
CA VAL A 26 0.72 5.40 -5.69
C VAL A 26 -0.74 5.64 -5.33
N LEU A 27 -1.05 6.80 -4.76
CA LEU A 27 -2.44 7.17 -4.45
C LEU A 27 -3.28 7.29 -5.71
N PHE A 28 -2.74 7.92 -6.75
CA PHE A 28 -3.38 8.04 -8.04
C PHE A 28 -3.71 6.67 -8.64
N LEU A 29 -2.79 5.70 -8.56
CA LEU A 29 -3.02 4.34 -9.07
C LEU A 29 -4.11 3.59 -8.29
N ILE A 30 -4.16 3.75 -6.96
CA ILE A 30 -5.22 3.19 -6.11
C ILE A 30 -6.59 3.81 -6.46
N ASP A 31 -6.62 5.08 -6.86
CA ASP A 31 -7.83 5.75 -7.29
C ASP A 31 -8.23 5.39 -8.73
N LEU A 32 -7.26 5.25 -9.63
CA LEU A 32 -7.47 4.89 -11.03
C LEU A 32 -7.96 3.44 -11.21
N PHE A 33 -7.49 2.52 -10.36
CA PHE A 33 -7.83 1.10 -10.46
C PHE A 33 -8.63 0.64 -9.23
N PRO A 34 -9.94 0.95 -9.16
CA PRO A 34 -10.75 0.69 -7.97
C PRO A 34 -10.93 -0.80 -7.65
N LYS A 35 -10.64 -1.71 -8.59
CA LYS A 35 -10.71 -3.17 -8.41
C LYS A 35 -9.37 -3.81 -8.01
N VAL A 36 -8.32 -3.03 -7.79
CA VAL A 36 -7.03 -3.56 -7.35
C VAL A 36 -7.19 -4.27 -6.03
N LYS A 37 -6.81 -5.54 -6.01
CA LYS A 37 -6.77 -6.41 -4.83
C LYS A 37 -5.36 -6.61 -4.30
N TYR A 38 -4.37 -6.50 -5.17
CA TYR A 38 -2.97 -6.67 -4.86
C TYR A 38 -2.17 -5.47 -5.36
N LEU A 39 -1.44 -4.82 -4.46
CA LEU A 39 -0.49 -3.78 -4.81
C LEU A 39 0.87 -4.18 -4.23
N GLN A 40 1.86 -4.33 -5.10
CA GLN A 40 3.25 -4.48 -4.69
C GLN A 40 4.03 -3.23 -5.08
N ILE A 41 4.87 -2.77 -4.16
CA ILE A 41 5.69 -1.59 -4.32
C ILE A 41 7.09 -1.93 -3.86
N ASP A 42 8.06 -1.76 -4.73
CA ASP A 42 9.46 -1.88 -4.40
C ASP A 42 10.02 -0.47 -4.14
N CYS A 43 10.46 -0.23 -2.91
CA CYS A 43 11.03 1.04 -2.47
C CYS A 43 12.55 0.99 -2.64
N THR A 44 13.08 1.78 -3.57
CA THR A 44 14.51 1.81 -3.93
C THR A 44 15.32 2.88 -3.20
N SER A 45 14.67 3.81 -2.48
CA SER A 45 15.29 5.02 -1.90
C SER A 45 14.88 5.31 -0.45
N ASP A 46 15.47 6.38 0.14
CA ASP A 46 15.22 6.95 1.48
C ASP A 46 13.80 7.53 1.64
N ILE A 47 12.79 6.75 1.28
CA ILE A 47 11.40 7.10 1.53
C ILE A 47 11.15 7.02 3.03
N ASP A 48 10.48 8.03 3.59
CA ASP A 48 9.90 7.91 4.92
C ASP A 48 8.75 6.89 4.88
N ILE A 49 9.10 5.63 5.08
CA ILE A 49 8.17 4.50 5.08
C ILE A 49 7.07 4.67 6.11
N SER A 50 7.36 5.32 7.25
CA SER A 50 6.35 5.51 8.30
C SER A 50 5.26 6.45 7.79
N LEU A 51 5.66 7.58 7.21
CA LEU A 51 4.74 8.54 6.60
C LEU A 51 3.99 7.94 5.41
N PHE A 52 4.71 7.21 4.54
CA PHE A 52 4.10 6.54 3.39
C PHE A 52 3.00 5.57 3.80
N LEU A 53 3.31 4.69 4.76
CA LEU A 53 2.34 3.75 5.32
C LEU A 53 1.18 4.48 5.98
N GLU A 54 1.43 5.53 6.77
CA GLU A 54 0.35 6.30 7.38
C GLU A 54 -0.65 6.81 6.33
N ILE A 55 -0.16 7.42 5.27
CA ILE A 55 -0.98 8.00 4.20
C ILE A 55 -1.77 6.90 3.46
N ILE A 56 -1.10 5.83 3.04
CA ILE A 56 -1.75 4.73 2.31
C ILE A 56 -2.80 4.06 3.17
N LEU A 57 -2.49 3.79 4.44
CA LEU A 57 -3.41 3.14 5.36
C LEU A 57 -4.59 4.04 5.70
N LEU A 58 -4.39 5.35 5.91
CA LEU A 58 -5.48 6.32 6.05
C LEU A 58 -6.38 6.35 4.82
N LYS A 59 -5.80 6.35 3.62
CA LYS A 59 -6.55 6.34 2.36
C LYS A 59 -7.39 5.08 2.23
N ILE A 60 -6.81 3.90 2.48
CA ILE A 60 -7.51 2.61 2.45
C ILE A 60 -8.62 2.58 3.50
N HIS A 61 -8.33 3.02 4.73
CA HIS A 61 -9.28 3.04 5.84
C HIS A 61 -10.50 3.91 5.55
N ASN A 62 -10.29 5.11 5.00
CA ASN A 62 -11.37 6.06 4.73
C ASN A 62 -12.18 5.71 3.47
N LYS A 63 -11.69 4.81 2.61
CA LYS A 63 -12.36 4.43 1.37
C LYS A 63 -13.31 3.26 1.65
N VAL A 64 -14.60 3.59 1.80
CA VAL A 64 -15.70 2.65 2.12
C VAL A 64 -15.73 1.39 1.22
N ASN A 65 -15.13 1.44 0.03
CA ASN A 65 -15.08 0.33 -0.93
C ASN A 65 -13.65 0.07 -1.46
N SER A 66 -12.61 0.19 -0.63
CA SER A 66 -11.28 -0.26 -1.05
C SER A 66 -11.31 -1.77 -1.32
N ASN A 67 -11.00 -2.18 -2.55
CA ASN A 67 -10.86 -3.59 -2.91
C ASN A 67 -9.46 -4.13 -2.61
N LEU A 68 -8.56 -3.31 -2.06
CA LEU A 68 -7.19 -3.73 -1.80
C LEU A 68 -7.19 -4.73 -0.65
N HIS A 69 -6.84 -5.99 -0.93
CA HIS A 69 -6.78 -7.06 0.07
C HIS A 69 -5.35 -7.33 0.53
N LEU A 70 -4.36 -7.01 -0.31
CA LEU A 70 -2.95 -7.25 -0.01
C LEU A 70 -2.10 -6.10 -0.55
N LEU A 71 -1.41 -5.43 0.37
CA LEU A 71 -0.33 -4.49 0.07
C LEU A 71 0.99 -5.14 0.46
N ALA A 72 1.92 -5.23 -0.49
CA ALA A 72 3.27 -5.73 -0.31
C ALA A 72 4.24 -4.58 -0.57
N ILE A 73 5.12 -4.29 0.37
CA ILE A 73 6.10 -3.21 0.23
C ILE A 73 7.47 -3.82 0.48
N SER A 74 8.30 -3.85 -0.56
CA SER A 74 9.69 -4.30 -0.45
C SER A 74 10.55 -3.12 -0.05
N ILE A 75 11.17 -3.23 1.12
CA ILE A 75 12.03 -2.24 1.72
C ILE A 75 13.33 -2.97 2.05
N PRO A 76 14.37 -2.88 1.19
CA PRO A 76 15.63 -3.59 1.38
C PRO A 76 16.27 -3.36 2.76
N THR A 77 16.00 -2.21 3.37
CA THR A 77 16.52 -1.78 4.66
C THR A 77 15.59 -2.06 5.84
N ALA A 78 14.45 -2.76 5.64
CA ALA A 78 13.51 -3.03 6.72
C ALA A 78 14.09 -3.97 7.78
N ASP A 79 14.23 -3.44 9.00
CA ASP A 79 14.65 -4.16 10.19
C ASP A 79 13.49 -4.31 11.20
N ASP A 80 13.79 -4.92 12.35
CA ASP A 80 12.80 -5.14 13.40
C ASP A 80 12.35 -3.83 14.07
N SER A 81 13.22 -2.81 14.13
CA SER A 81 12.87 -1.50 14.69
C SER A 81 11.82 -0.78 13.83
N MET A 82 11.97 -0.85 12.51
CA MET A 82 10.98 -0.32 11.57
C MET A 82 9.64 -1.05 11.72
N MET A 83 9.65 -2.38 11.89
CA MET A 83 8.42 -3.15 12.12
C MET A 83 7.69 -2.73 13.40
N GLU A 84 8.42 -2.50 14.49
CA GLU A 84 7.84 -2.02 15.75
C GLU A 84 7.20 -0.63 15.57
N ARG A 85 7.86 0.27 14.86
CA ARG A 85 7.30 1.60 14.54
C ARG A 85 6.02 1.51 13.72
N ILE A 86 5.97 0.63 12.73
CA ILE A 86 4.78 0.41 11.89
C ILE A 86 3.63 -0.15 12.73
N GLN A 87 3.91 -1.14 13.58
CA GLN A 87 2.91 -1.72 14.48
C GLN A 87 2.34 -0.65 15.43
N ASN A 88 3.21 0.13 16.06
CA ASN A 88 2.82 1.24 16.93
C ASN A 88 1.96 2.29 16.21
N LEU A 89 2.30 2.63 14.96
CA LEU A 89 1.55 3.57 14.15
C LEU A 89 0.11 3.06 13.91
N ILE A 90 -0.02 1.78 13.56
CA ILE A 90 -1.31 1.16 13.27
C ILE A 90 -2.18 1.05 14.53
N ASP A 91 -1.57 0.65 15.64
CA ASP A 91 -2.27 0.51 16.93
C ASP A 91 -2.71 1.87 17.48
N PHE A 92 -1.83 2.87 17.46
CA PHE A 92 -2.10 4.21 17.96
C PHE A 92 -3.17 4.93 17.15
N LYS A 93 -3.04 4.91 15.82
CA LYS A 93 -3.97 5.60 14.90
C LYS A 93 -5.22 4.78 14.59
N ARG A 94 -5.30 3.53 15.06
CA ARG A 94 -6.41 2.59 14.81
C ARG A 94 -6.73 2.42 13.32
N LEU A 95 -5.70 2.42 12.47
CA LEU A 95 -5.86 2.53 11.00
C LEU A 95 -6.37 1.24 10.35
N LEU A 96 -6.26 0.09 11.01
CA LEU A 96 -6.46 -1.21 10.35
C LEU A 96 -7.08 -2.27 11.27
N PHE A 97 -8.37 -2.13 11.58
CA PHE A 97 -9.09 -3.14 12.38
C PHE A 97 -9.15 -4.53 11.72
N ASN A 98 -9.09 -4.58 10.38
CA ASN A 98 -9.29 -5.79 9.59
C ASN A 98 -8.04 -6.21 8.81
N TYR A 99 -6.82 -5.89 9.24
CA TYR A 99 -5.60 -6.37 8.56
C TYR A 99 -4.68 -7.15 9.50
N THR A 100 -3.83 -7.95 8.88
CA THR A 100 -2.69 -8.63 9.48
C THR A 100 -1.42 -8.09 8.85
N ILE A 101 -0.39 -7.92 9.68
CA ILE A 101 0.92 -7.46 9.25
C ILE A 101 1.88 -8.63 9.36
N LYS A 102 2.70 -8.83 8.34
CA LYS A 102 3.76 -9.83 8.36
C LYS A 102 4.98 -9.29 7.64
N ARG A 103 6.17 -9.47 8.23
CA ARG A 103 7.44 -9.29 7.52
C ARG A 103 7.93 -10.63 6.98
N THR A 104 8.48 -10.64 5.78
CA THR A 104 9.26 -11.77 5.25
C THR A 104 10.42 -11.21 4.46
N ASN A 105 11.65 -11.44 4.93
CA ASN A 105 12.86 -10.80 4.43
C ASN A 105 12.71 -9.26 4.45
N ALA A 106 12.96 -8.62 3.30
CA ALA A 106 12.82 -7.18 3.09
C ALA A 106 11.38 -6.73 2.81
N THR A 107 10.40 -7.64 2.78
CA THR A 107 9.03 -7.28 2.37
C THR A 107 8.07 -7.27 3.55
N ILE A 108 7.31 -6.19 3.65
CA ILE A 108 6.20 -6.03 4.60
C ILE A 108 4.89 -6.30 3.87
N PHE A 109 4.07 -7.17 4.44
CA PHE A 109 2.75 -7.54 3.91
C PHE A 109 1.67 -7.04 4.87
N LEU A 110 0.71 -6.29 4.31
CA LEU A 110 -0.52 -5.86 4.96
C LEU A 110 -1.68 -6.58 4.27
N ARG A 111 -2.27 -7.58 4.94
CA ARG A 111 -3.33 -8.44 4.39
C ARG A 111 -4.64 -8.24 5.13
N MET A 112 -5.72 -7.95 4.39
CA MET A 112 -7.07 -7.87 4.94
C MET A 112 -7.54 -9.26 5.45
N LYS A 113 -8.16 -9.29 6.62
CA LYS A 113 -8.77 -10.47 7.25
C LYS A 113 -10.11 -10.80 6.62
#